data_AF-A0A4U9HWD4-F1
#
_entry.id   AF-A0A4U9HWD4-F1
#
_cell.length_a   1.000
_cell.length_b   1.000
_cell.length_c   1.000
_cell.angle_alpha   90.00
_cell.angle_beta   90.00
_cell.angle_gamma   90.00
#
_symmetry.space_group_name_H-M   'P 1'
#
loop_
_entity.id
_entity.type
_entity.pdbx_description
1 polymer ?
#
loop_
_entity_poly.entity_id
_entity_poly.type
_entity_poly.pdbx_seq_one_letter_code
_entity_poly.pdbx_strand_id
1 'polypeptide(L)'
;MRAQRLTVAMNGDVVGTLHRDGSGAMSFQYAPEWLAEPGSRAISLSLPLQHGRIRGAQVFNFFSNLLPDSEAIIARMQARFQVETAHPFDLLASVGRDCVGAIQLYPPGQEIPPVTDIVAEPLDDDQIAALLDGYQMAPLGMTEEDADFRISLAGAQEKTALLWYQARWQRPQGSTPTSHIFKLPIGRIEQNNIDLSESCENEWLCLRIAKAFGFPVAQAEMATFGRKKVLIIERFDRRWASSGWLMRLPQEDFCQALGVSPALKYESHGGPGIADAMKLLLGSAWRGRIASCSLRRRSCSGCWPPLMVTGRISACLSSRIPPFAWPRCTT
;
A
#
# COMPACT_ATOMS: atom_id res chain seq x y z
N MET A 1 24.54 -8.98 19.41
CA MET A 1 23.12 -9.26 19.08
C MET A 1 23.05 -10.30 17.98
N ARG A 2 22.15 -11.29 18.09
CA ARG A 2 21.97 -12.34 17.07
C ARG A 2 21.37 -11.75 15.81
N ALA A 3 21.79 -12.25 14.64
CA ALA A 3 21.16 -11.91 13.37
C ALA A 3 19.67 -12.32 13.41
N GLN A 4 18.79 -11.37 13.10
CA GLN A 4 17.36 -11.59 13.05
C GLN A 4 16.95 -11.91 11.61
N ARG A 5 15.89 -12.70 11.44
CA ARG A 5 15.38 -13.08 10.12
C ARG A 5 13.85 -13.05 10.08
N LEU A 6 13.27 -12.71 8.94
CA LEU A 6 11.85 -12.87 8.64
C LEU A 6 11.73 -13.69 7.35
N THR A 7 10.87 -14.70 7.37
CA THR A 7 10.45 -15.41 6.16
C THR A 7 9.58 -14.49 5.33
N VAL A 8 9.92 -14.32 4.06
CA VAL A 8 9.13 -13.54 3.10
C VAL A 8 8.37 -14.52 2.23
N ALA A 9 7.05 -14.37 2.17
CA ALA A 9 6.16 -15.23 1.40
C ALA A 9 5.28 -14.40 0.46
N MET A 10 4.74 -15.05 -0.57
CA MET A 10 3.71 -14.52 -1.45
C MET A 10 2.63 -15.58 -1.67
N ASN A 11 1.41 -15.30 -1.21
CA ASN A 11 0.26 -16.22 -1.34
C ASN A 11 0.58 -17.65 -0.85
N GLY A 12 1.28 -17.77 0.28
CA GLY A 12 1.62 -19.07 0.88
C GLY A 12 2.99 -19.61 0.48
N ASP A 13 3.55 -19.18 -0.66
CA ASP A 13 4.84 -19.66 -1.13
C ASP A 13 5.99 -18.90 -0.48
N VAL A 14 7.00 -19.61 0.01
CA VAL A 14 8.22 -19.00 0.56
C VAL A 14 9.07 -18.44 -0.59
N VAL A 15 9.20 -17.12 -0.62
CA VAL A 15 9.96 -16.40 -1.65
C VAL A 15 11.41 -16.19 -1.24
N GLY A 16 11.65 -16.01 0.05
CA GLY A 16 12.99 -15.77 0.56
C GLY A 16 13.03 -15.42 2.03
N THR A 17 14.17 -14.89 2.46
CA THR A 17 14.42 -14.47 3.83
C THR A 17 14.98 -13.05 3.86
N LEU A 18 14.32 -12.20 4.64
CA LEU A 18 14.83 -10.89 5.02
C LEU A 18 15.66 -11.03 6.28
N HIS A 19 16.81 -10.38 6.33
CA HIS A 19 17.76 -10.45 7.43
C HIS A 19 18.12 -9.06 7.94
N ARG A 20 18.35 -8.95 9.24
CA ARG A 20 18.94 -7.79 9.91
C ARG A 20 20.13 -8.25 10.75
N ASP A 21 21.28 -7.64 10.53
CA ASP A 21 22.48 -7.89 11.35
C ASP A 21 22.54 -6.99 12.59
N GLY A 22 23.58 -7.17 13.41
CA GLY A 22 23.75 -6.40 14.64
C GLY A 22 23.99 -4.89 14.45
N SER A 23 24.35 -4.44 13.25
CA SER A 23 24.47 -3.02 12.91
C SER A 23 23.14 -2.40 12.47
N GLY A 24 22.11 -3.23 12.26
CA GLY A 24 20.84 -2.82 11.66
C GLY A 24 20.80 -2.94 10.14
N ALA A 25 21.92 -3.28 9.48
CA ALA A 25 21.92 -3.42 8.03
C ALA A 25 20.99 -4.56 7.58
N MET A 26 20.16 -4.24 6.59
CA MET A 26 19.19 -5.17 6.01
C MET A 26 19.75 -5.85 4.76
N SER A 27 19.39 -7.11 4.59
CA SER A 27 19.74 -7.90 3.42
C SER A 27 18.68 -8.93 3.11
N PHE A 28 18.49 -9.25 1.84
CA PHE A 28 17.45 -10.16 1.38
C PHE A 28 18.06 -11.29 0.56
N GLN A 29 17.55 -12.50 0.72
CA GLN A 29 18.00 -13.66 -0.02
C GLN A 29 16.78 -14.43 -0.53
N TYR A 30 16.71 -14.68 -1.83
CA TYR A 30 15.68 -15.53 -2.40
C TYR A 30 15.86 -16.98 -1.95
N ALA A 31 14.74 -17.67 -1.75
CA ALA A 31 14.73 -19.10 -1.48
C ALA A 31 15.18 -19.86 -2.74
N PRO A 32 16.06 -20.87 -2.63
CA PRO A 32 16.46 -21.69 -3.78
C PRO A 32 15.27 -22.31 -4.52
N GLU A 33 14.24 -22.73 -3.76
CA GLU A 33 13.00 -23.31 -4.28
C GLU A 33 12.25 -22.28 -5.13
N TRP A 34 12.15 -21.03 -4.66
CA TRP A 34 11.54 -19.94 -5.43
C TRP A 34 12.31 -19.64 -6.72
N LEU A 35 13.64 -19.67 -6.68
CA LEU A 35 14.46 -19.45 -7.89
C LEU A 35 14.29 -20.56 -8.93
N ALA A 36 14.02 -21.79 -8.47
CA ALA A 36 13.79 -22.95 -9.34
C ALA A 36 12.35 -23.02 -9.89
N GLU A 37 11.39 -22.36 -9.24
CA GLU A 37 9.97 -22.41 -9.61
C GLU A 37 9.72 -21.77 -10.99
N PRO A 38 9.08 -22.51 -11.93
CA PRO A 38 8.66 -21.94 -13.20
C PRO A 38 7.69 -20.76 -13.02
N GLY A 39 8.03 -19.61 -13.59
CA GLY A 39 7.21 -18.40 -13.43
C GLY A 39 7.46 -17.63 -12.13
N SER A 40 8.52 -17.98 -11.40
CA SER A 40 9.05 -17.17 -10.30
C SER A 40 9.32 -15.73 -10.75
N ARG A 41 9.22 -14.82 -9.79
CA ARG A 41 9.35 -13.38 -10.04
C ARG A 41 10.13 -12.71 -8.92
N ALA A 42 10.77 -11.60 -9.26
CA ALA A 42 11.39 -10.74 -8.28
C ALA A 42 10.32 -10.11 -7.36
N ILE A 43 10.66 -9.85 -6.11
CA ILE A 43 9.81 -9.11 -5.16
C ILE A 43 9.71 -7.62 -5.52
N SER A 44 10.70 -7.12 -6.24
CA SER A 44 10.80 -5.75 -6.73
C SER A 44 11.73 -5.71 -7.94
N LEU A 45 11.49 -4.79 -8.88
CA LEU A 45 12.43 -4.50 -9.95
C LEU A 45 13.80 -4.02 -9.44
N SER A 46 13.87 -3.41 -8.25
CA SER A 46 15.13 -3.02 -7.60
C SER A 46 15.84 -4.18 -6.89
N LEU A 47 15.17 -5.33 -6.74
CA LEU A 47 15.68 -6.54 -6.10
C LEU A 47 15.56 -7.74 -7.06
N PRO A 48 16.29 -7.75 -8.19
CA PRO A 48 16.13 -8.78 -9.22
C PRO A 48 16.46 -10.18 -8.69
N LEU A 49 15.85 -11.21 -9.31
CA LEU A 49 16.14 -12.61 -9.02
C LEU A 49 17.64 -12.87 -9.18
N GLN A 50 18.26 -13.35 -8.12
CA GLN A 50 19.66 -13.73 -8.11
C GLN A 50 19.93 -14.75 -7.01
N HIS A 51 21.00 -15.52 -7.19
CA HIS A 51 21.52 -16.39 -6.15
C HIS A 51 22.32 -15.57 -5.12
N GLY A 52 22.29 -16.01 -3.86
CA GLY A 52 22.99 -15.33 -2.78
C GLY A 52 22.22 -14.13 -2.22
N ARG A 53 22.90 -13.37 -1.37
CA ARG A 53 22.28 -12.33 -0.54
C ARG A 53 22.46 -10.95 -1.15
N ILE A 54 21.34 -10.30 -1.43
CA ILE A 54 21.24 -8.90 -1.83
C ILE A 54 21.48 -8.01 -0.60
N ARG A 55 22.37 -7.04 -0.72
CA ARG A 55 22.72 -6.10 0.35
C ARG A 55 22.61 -4.66 -0.16
N GLY A 56 22.58 -3.71 0.77
CA GLY A 56 22.63 -2.28 0.47
C GLY A 56 21.27 -1.59 0.59
N ALA A 57 21.27 -0.30 0.26
CA ALA A 57 20.15 0.59 0.50
C ALA A 57 18.85 0.14 -0.19
N GLN A 58 18.93 -0.50 -1.37
CA GLN A 58 17.75 -1.00 -2.10
C GLN A 58 16.88 -1.97 -1.28
N VAL A 59 17.49 -2.84 -0.47
CA VAL A 59 16.73 -3.77 0.41
C VAL A 59 16.02 -2.96 1.49
N PHE A 60 16.76 -2.08 2.16
CA PHE A 60 16.18 -1.21 3.20
C PHE A 60 15.04 -0.36 2.64
N ASN A 61 15.24 0.28 1.49
CA ASN A 61 14.28 1.14 0.83
C ASN A 61 13.02 0.39 0.43
N PHE A 62 13.14 -0.80 -0.17
CA PHE A 62 11.98 -1.60 -0.57
C PHE A 62 11.06 -1.91 0.62
N PHE A 63 11.63 -2.44 1.71
CA PHE A 63 10.86 -2.81 2.90
C PHE A 63 10.37 -1.57 3.68
N SER A 64 11.14 -0.49 3.71
CA SER A 64 10.69 0.77 4.34
C SER A 64 9.49 1.38 3.63
N ASN A 65 9.43 1.31 2.29
CA ASN A 65 8.27 1.77 1.51
C ASN A 65 6.99 0.92 1.71
N LEU A 66 7.06 -0.22 2.42
CA LEU A 66 5.85 -0.96 2.80
C LEU A 66 5.17 -0.36 4.05
N LEU A 67 5.87 0.49 4.79
CA LEU A 67 5.41 1.13 6.02
C LEU A 67 4.89 2.55 5.73
N PRO A 68 4.10 3.14 6.65
CA PRO A 68 3.69 4.54 6.55
C PRO A 68 4.87 5.51 6.54
N ASP A 69 4.72 6.62 5.82
CA ASP A 69 5.78 7.64 5.69
C ASP A 69 5.83 8.59 6.92
N SER A 70 4.75 8.65 7.69
CA SER A 70 4.61 9.59 8.80
C SER A 70 5.25 9.04 10.07
N GLU A 71 6.23 9.76 10.61
CA GLU A 71 6.86 9.44 11.90
C GLU A 71 5.82 9.33 13.03
N ALA A 72 4.78 10.16 13.00
CA ALA A 72 3.70 10.09 13.98
C ALA A 72 2.88 8.79 13.87
N ILE A 73 2.66 8.28 12.66
CA ILE A 73 2.00 6.98 12.45
C ILE A 73 2.92 5.85 12.90
N ILE A 74 4.22 5.91 12.56
CA ILE A 74 5.20 4.91 13.02
C ILE A 74 5.25 4.85 14.55
N ALA A 75 5.31 5.99 15.24
CA ALA A 75 5.31 6.04 16.70
C ALA A 75 4.05 5.40 17.31
N ARG A 76 2.87 5.65 16.72
CA ARG A 76 1.62 4.98 17.14
C ARG A 76 1.65 3.47 16.90
N MET A 77 2.21 3.03 15.78
CA MET A 77 2.41 1.60 15.50
C MET A 77 3.33 0.95 16.55
N GLN A 78 4.43 1.61 16.92
CA GLN A 78 5.33 1.11 17.96
C GLN A 78 4.60 0.94 19.30
N ALA A 79 3.81 1.94 19.71
CA ALA A 79 3.03 1.86 20.94
C ALA A 79 1.98 0.73 20.88
N ARG A 80 1.22 0.64 19.78
CA ARG A 80 0.15 -0.36 19.60
C ARG A 80 0.67 -1.79 19.57
N PHE A 81 1.77 -2.03 18.86
CA PHE A 81 2.34 -3.38 18.69
C PHE A 81 3.48 -3.67 19.67
N GLN A 82 3.71 -2.78 20.63
CA GLN A 82 4.78 -2.88 21.63
C GLN A 82 6.16 -3.15 20.99
N VAL A 83 6.43 -2.49 19.86
CA VAL A 83 7.68 -2.66 19.12
C VAL A 83 8.72 -1.69 19.65
N GLU A 84 9.81 -2.25 20.17
CA GLU A 84 10.89 -1.50 20.84
C GLU A 84 11.55 -0.46 19.93
N THR A 85 11.67 -0.74 18.62
CA THR A 85 12.37 0.16 17.69
C THR A 85 11.52 0.56 16.48
N ALA A 86 11.77 1.76 15.97
CA ALA A 86 11.16 2.26 14.73
C ALA A 86 11.81 1.65 13.47
N HIS A 87 12.71 0.67 13.64
CA HIS A 87 13.41 0.07 12.52
C HIS A 87 12.43 -0.71 11.64
N PRO A 88 12.46 -0.55 10.30
CA PRO A 88 11.49 -1.16 9.39
C PRO A 88 11.33 -2.67 9.59
N PHE A 89 12.44 -3.38 9.82
CA PHE A 89 12.42 -4.81 10.12
C PHE A 89 11.54 -5.17 11.33
N ASP A 90 11.63 -4.42 12.44
CA ASP A 90 10.96 -4.76 13.69
C ASP A 90 9.45 -4.44 13.59
N LEU A 91 9.11 -3.35 12.91
CA LEU A 91 7.73 -3.00 12.59
C LEU A 91 7.09 -4.06 11.69
N LEU A 92 7.78 -4.45 10.61
CA LEU A 92 7.30 -5.46 9.67
C LEU A 92 7.21 -6.87 10.27
N ALA A 93 8.02 -7.20 11.27
CA ALA A 93 7.87 -8.46 12.01
C ALA A 93 6.47 -8.58 12.64
N SER A 94 5.93 -7.44 13.08
CA SER A 94 4.63 -7.32 13.75
C SER A 94 3.47 -7.11 12.77
N VAL A 95 3.60 -6.16 11.82
CA VAL A 95 2.48 -5.76 10.93
C VAL A 95 2.56 -6.32 9.51
N GLY A 96 3.63 -7.05 9.17
CA GLY A 96 3.91 -7.47 7.79
C GLY A 96 3.05 -8.61 7.25
N ARG A 97 1.92 -8.95 7.88
CA ARG A 97 1.05 -10.06 7.44
C ARG A 97 0.13 -9.65 6.27
N ASP A 98 -0.25 -8.38 6.20
CA ASP A 98 -1.00 -7.82 5.08
C ASP A 98 -0.43 -6.48 4.62
N CYS A 99 0.57 -6.52 3.73
CA CYS A 99 1.18 -5.35 3.12
C CYS A 99 0.49 -4.93 1.81
N VAL A 100 0.88 -3.78 1.25
CA VAL A 100 0.66 -3.46 -0.17
C VAL A 100 1.33 -4.53 -1.03
N GLY A 101 0.65 -4.92 -2.11
CA GLY A 101 1.11 -6.01 -2.99
C GLY A 101 0.87 -7.38 -2.37
N ALA A 102 1.75 -8.32 -2.68
CA ALA A 102 1.63 -9.72 -2.26
C ALA A 102 2.60 -10.15 -1.16
N ILE A 103 3.45 -9.24 -0.70
CA ILE A 103 4.46 -9.55 0.30
C ILE A 103 3.81 -9.80 1.66
N GLN A 104 4.21 -10.92 2.27
CA GLN A 104 3.88 -11.30 3.62
C GLN A 104 5.18 -11.63 4.34
N LEU A 105 5.35 -11.14 5.56
CA LEU A 105 6.54 -11.37 6.39
C LEU A 105 6.15 -12.16 7.62
N TYR A 106 6.97 -13.14 8.01
CA TYR A 106 6.74 -14.01 9.18
C TYR A 106 8.01 -14.13 10.03
N PRO A 107 7.92 -14.00 11.37
CA PRO A 107 8.98 -14.34 12.29
C PRO A 107 9.50 -15.76 12.11
N PRO A 108 10.76 -16.04 12.51
CA PRO A 108 11.32 -17.37 12.43
C PRO A 108 10.51 -18.36 13.26
N GLY A 109 10.26 -19.54 12.69
CA GLY A 109 9.55 -20.62 13.39
C GLY A 109 8.02 -20.47 13.41
N GLN A 110 7.47 -19.38 12.86
CA GLN A 110 6.04 -19.28 12.63
C GLN A 110 5.70 -19.96 11.29
N GLU A 111 4.75 -20.90 11.32
CA GLU A 111 4.23 -21.52 10.10
C GLU A 111 3.45 -20.49 9.27
N ILE A 112 3.54 -20.63 7.94
CA ILE A 112 2.76 -19.83 7.01
C ILE A 112 1.36 -20.45 6.96
N PRO A 113 0.32 -19.75 7.44
CA PRO A 113 -1.02 -20.30 7.45
C PRO A 113 -1.56 -20.44 6.02
N PRO A 114 -2.49 -21.38 5.77
CA PRO A 114 -3.15 -21.52 4.48
C PRO A 114 -3.72 -20.18 3.99
N VAL A 115 -3.52 -19.86 2.71
CA VAL A 115 -4.03 -18.60 2.12
C VAL A 115 -5.38 -18.76 1.45
N THR A 116 -5.84 -20.00 1.28
CA THR A 116 -7.13 -20.33 0.67
C THR A 116 -8.29 -20.19 1.64
N ASP A 117 -8.00 -20.27 2.94
CA ASP A 117 -9.01 -20.21 3.99
C ASP A 117 -9.31 -18.76 4.33
N ILE A 118 -10.59 -18.45 4.48
CA ILE A 118 -11.05 -17.11 4.88
C ILE A 118 -11.50 -17.22 6.33
N VAL A 119 -10.70 -16.63 7.20
CA VAL A 119 -11.01 -16.51 8.62
C VAL A 119 -11.18 -15.03 8.92
N ALA A 120 -12.40 -14.63 9.23
CA ALA A 120 -12.74 -13.25 9.51
C ALA A 120 -13.95 -13.13 10.44
N GLU A 121 -13.99 -12.04 11.19
CA GLU A 121 -15.05 -11.70 12.12
C GLU A 121 -15.95 -10.61 11.50
N PRO A 122 -17.25 -10.85 11.30
CA PRO A 122 -18.17 -9.82 10.83
C PRO A 122 -18.24 -8.64 11.81
N LEU A 123 -18.23 -7.43 11.25
CA LEU A 123 -18.38 -6.18 12.01
C LEU A 123 -19.70 -5.50 11.66
N ASP A 124 -20.39 -4.98 12.66
CA ASP A 124 -21.47 -4.02 12.48
C ASP A 124 -20.95 -2.57 12.37
N ASP A 125 -21.85 -1.64 12.06
CA ASP A 125 -21.50 -0.23 11.84
C ASP A 125 -20.94 0.45 13.10
N ASP A 126 -21.38 0.05 14.29
CA ASP A 126 -20.93 0.61 15.57
C ASP A 126 -19.51 0.09 15.91
N GLN A 127 -19.25 -1.19 15.67
CA GLN A 127 -17.92 -1.79 15.77
C GLN A 127 -16.94 -1.15 14.78
N ILE A 128 -17.39 -0.86 13.55
CA ILE A 128 -16.56 -0.14 12.56
C ILE A 128 -16.30 1.29 13.04
N ALA A 129 -17.31 2.00 13.55
CA ALA A 129 -17.12 3.34 14.09
C ALA A 129 -16.10 3.36 15.24
N ALA A 130 -16.20 2.43 16.18
CA ALA A 130 -15.26 2.28 17.30
C ALA A 130 -13.83 1.93 16.82
N LEU A 131 -13.69 1.05 15.83
CA LEU A 131 -12.41 0.75 15.19
C LEU A 131 -11.78 2.04 14.62
N LEU A 132 -12.56 2.84 13.90
CA LEU A 132 -12.11 4.10 13.32
C LEU A 132 -11.81 5.19 14.37
N ASP A 133 -12.42 5.13 15.56
CA ASP A 133 -12.05 5.96 16.72
C ASP A 133 -10.70 5.58 17.31
N GLY A 134 -10.44 4.28 17.48
CA GLY A 134 -9.17 3.78 17.97
C GLY A 134 -7.97 4.25 17.14
N TYR A 135 -8.15 4.38 15.81
CA TYR A 135 -7.11 4.89 14.91
C TYR A 135 -6.76 6.38 15.11
N GLN A 136 -7.73 7.20 15.53
CA GLN A 136 -7.51 8.63 15.81
C GLN A 136 -7.03 8.88 17.25
N MET A 137 -7.46 8.05 18.22
CA MET A 137 -7.33 8.36 19.65
C MET A 137 -6.23 7.60 20.42
N ALA A 138 -5.60 6.55 19.88
CA ALA A 138 -4.69 5.73 20.69
C ALA A 138 -3.20 6.12 20.59
N PRO A 139 -2.66 6.71 21.68
CA PRO A 139 -1.38 6.26 22.27
C PRO A 139 -1.56 5.46 23.58
N LEU A 140 -2.74 5.51 24.24
CA LEU A 140 -2.89 5.03 25.63
C LEU A 140 -4.23 4.32 25.96
N GLY A 141 -4.97 3.83 24.97
CA GLY A 141 -6.20 3.05 25.19
C GLY A 141 -6.22 1.79 24.35
N MET A 142 -5.59 0.71 24.83
CA MET A 142 -5.62 -0.59 24.15
C MET A 142 -6.60 -1.54 24.84
N THR A 143 -7.50 -2.15 24.06
CA THR A 143 -8.12 -3.43 24.40
C THR A 143 -7.30 -4.55 23.75
N GLU A 144 -7.07 -5.66 24.47
CA GLU A 144 -6.26 -6.80 23.98
C GLU A 144 -6.84 -7.48 22.73
N GLU A 145 -8.14 -7.33 22.48
CA GLU A 145 -8.88 -7.90 21.35
C GLU A 145 -8.48 -7.31 19.98
N ASP A 146 -7.76 -6.19 19.97
CA ASP A 146 -7.41 -5.42 18.78
C ASP A 146 -6.00 -5.77 18.23
N ALA A 147 -5.29 -6.70 18.89
CA ALA A 147 -3.89 -7.07 18.62
C ALA A 147 -3.69 -7.95 17.38
N ASP A 148 -4.75 -8.57 16.86
CA ASP A 148 -4.66 -9.46 15.68
C ASP A 148 -4.77 -8.71 14.33
N PHE A 149 -4.98 -7.40 14.37
CA PHE A 149 -5.09 -6.59 13.16
C PHE A 149 -3.72 -6.07 12.70
N ARG A 150 -3.05 -6.86 11.85
CA ARG A 150 -1.66 -6.66 11.40
C ARG A 150 -1.58 -6.20 9.94
N ILE A 151 -1.89 -4.93 9.71
CA ILE A 151 -1.90 -4.32 8.37
C ILE A 151 -0.79 -3.28 8.25
N SER A 152 -0.04 -3.32 7.14
CA SER A 152 0.94 -2.29 6.78
C SER A 152 0.52 -1.62 5.48
N LEU A 153 0.19 -0.33 5.54
CA LEU A 153 -0.28 0.42 4.38
C LEU A 153 0.47 1.75 4.24
N ALA A 154 1.31 1.86 3.20
CA ALA A 154 2.23 2.98 2.98
C ALA A 154 1.57 4.33 2.71
N GLY A 155 2.22 5.45 3.04
CA GLY A 155 1.69 6.82 2.85
C GLY A 155 1.45 7.57 4.17
N ALA A 156 1.02 8.83 4.07
CA ALA A 156 1.00 9.78 5.21
C ALA A 156 -0.39 10.02 5.84
N GLN A 157 -1.46 9.57 5.19
CA GLN A 157 -2.84 9.73 5.68
C GLN A 157 -3.25 8.51 6.52
N GLU A 158 -4.02 8.77 7.59
CA GLU A 158 -4.60 7.72 8.42
C GLU A 158 -5.58 6.86 7.63
N LYS A 159 -5.42 5.55 7.79
CA LYS A 159 -6.19 4.57 7.07
C LYS A 159 -6.15 3.22 7.76
N THR A 160 -7.24 2.50 7.61
CA THR A 160 -7.35 1.10 7.97
C THR A 160 -7.79 0.30 6.74
N ALA A 161 -7.93 -1.02 6.85
CA ALA A 161 -8.41 -1.84 5.75
C ALA A 161 -9.28 -2.99 6.24
N LEU A 162 -10.37 -3.28 5.56
CA LEU A 162 -11.30 -4.34 5.95
C LEU A 162 -11.54 -5.32 4.80
N LEU A 163 -12.07 -6.49 5.15
CA LEU A 163 -12.53 -7.48 4.19
C LEU A 163 -14.02 -7.25 3.92
N TRP A 164 -14.39 -7.15 2.64
CA TRP A 164 -15.78 -7.27 2.19
C TRP A 164 -16.01 -8.71 1.78
N TYR A 165 -16.77 -9.46 2.56
CA TYR A 165 -17.03 -10.87 2.31
C TYR A 165 -18.43 -11.24 2.78
N GLN A 166 -19.13 -12.07 1.98
CA GLN A 166 -20.52 -12.46 2.23
C GLN A 166 -21.46 -11.26 2.49
N ALA A 167 -21.29 -10.20 1.69
CA ALA A 167 -22.05 -8.95 1.77
C ALA A 167 -21.97 -8.23 3.14
N ARG A 168 -20.87 -8.40 3.86
CA ARG A 168 -20.59 -7.72 5.13
C ARG A 168 -19.14 -7.26 5.22
N TRP A 169 -18.92 -6.20 5.98
CA TRP A 169 -17.59 -5.81 6.43
C TRP A 169 -17.13 -6.77 7.52
N GLN A 170 -15.89 -7.24 7.40
CA GLN A 170 -15.31 -8.19 8.33
C GLN A 170 -13.86 -7.79 8.66
N ARG A 171 -13.46 -8.07 9.91
CA ARG A 171 -12.08 -8.01 10.38
C ARG A 171 -11.37 -9.31 9.98
N PRO A 172 -10.39 -9.29 9.06
CA PRO A 172 -9.67 -10.51 8.70
C PRO A 172 -8.73 -10.96 9.83
N GLN A 173 -8.53 -12.27 9.94
CA GLN A 173 -7.62 -12.92 10.88
C GLN A 173 -6.58 -13.77 10.14
N GLY A 174 -5.42 -13.96 10.78
CA GLY A 174 -4.34 -14.81 10.25
C GLY A 174 -3.77 -14.31 8.91
N SER A 175 -3.82 -15.17 7.88
CA SER A 175 -3.39 -14.89 6.49
C SER A 175 -4.46 -14.22 5.64
N THR A 176 -5.70 -14.08 6.13
CA THR A 176 -6.81 -13.53 5.35
C THR A 176 -6.49 -12.09 4.93
N PRO A 177 -6.43 -11.76 3.63
CA PRO A 177 -6.15 -10.40 3.21
C PRO A 177 -7.35 -9.48 3.41
N THR A 178 -7.08 -8.19 3.59
CA THR A 178 -8.09 -7.15 3.37
C THR A 178 -8.39 -6.96 1.89
N SER A 179 -9.56 -6.40 1.60
CA SER A 179 -10.05 -6.12 0.25
C SER A 179 -10.28 -4.63 -0.02
N HIS A 180 -10.46 -3.83 1.02
CA HIS A 180 -10.77 -2.40 0.90
C HIS A 180 -9.94 -1.60 1.87
N ILE A 181 -9.56 -0.39 1.46
CA ILE A 181 -8.88 0.61 2.29
C ILE A 181 -9.92 1.64 2.73
N PHE A 182 -9.92 1.95 4.01
CA PHE A 182 -10.79 2.95 4.63
C PHE A 182 -9.92 4.16 4.92
N LYS A 183 -10.15 5.27 4.21
CA LYS A 183 -9.45 6.54 4.40
C LYS A 183 -10.30 7.48 5.24
N LEU A 184 -9.71 7.99 6.32
CA LEU A 184 -10.31 9.02 7.17
C LEU A 184 -9.94 10.42 6.68
N PRO A 185 -10.76 11.45 6.98
CA PRO A 185 -10.40 12.82 6.65
C PRO A 185 -9.06 13.23 7.27
N ILE A 186 -8.22 13.88 6.47
CA ILE A 186 -6.89 14.37 6.90
C ILE A 186 -7.04 15.45 7.99
N GLY A 187 -8.11 16.24 7.95
CA GLY A 187 -8.32 17.36 8.88
C GLY A 187 -7.51 18.60 8.49
N ARG A 188 -7.08 19.39 9.47
CA ARG A 188 -6.35 20.65 9.24
C ARG A 188 -4.85 20.45 9.43
N ILE A 189 -4.07 20.93 8.48
CA ILE A 189 -2.61 20.96 8.56
C ILE A 189 -2.18 22.37 9.01
N GLU A 190 -1.86 22.52 10.29
CA GLU A 190 -1.56 23.82 10.92
C GLU A 190 -0.34 24.51 10.30
N GLN A 191 0.71 23.74 9.98
CA GLN A 191 1.99 24.25 9.48
C GLN A 191 1.87 25.06 8.17
N ASN A 192 0.88 24.73 7.33
CA ASN A 192 0.65 25.39 6.03
C ASN A 192 -0.73 26.08 5.94
N ASN A 193 -1.48 26.13 7.04
CA ASN A 193 -2.87 26.63 7.11
C ASN A 193 -3.79 26.04 6.01
N ILE A 194 -3.66 24.73 5.74
CA ILE A 194 -4.48 24.03 4.74
C ILE A 194 -5.58 23.26 5.46
N ASP A 195 -6.83 23.48 5.05
CA ASP A 195 -7.98 22.70 5.51
C ASP A 195 -8.27 21.55 4.53
N LEU A 196 -8.09 20.31 4.99
CA LEU A 196 -8.36 19.07 4.26
C LEU A 196 -9.41 18.22 5.00
N SER A 197 -10.31 18.87 5.74
CA SER A 197 -11.41 18.21 6.46
C SER A 197 -12.38 17.50 5.52
N GLU A 198 -12.45 17.90 4.25
CA GLU A 198 -13.27 17.27 3.20
C GLU A 198 -12.42 16.45 2.21
N SER A 199 -11.26 15.95 2.65
CA SER A 199 -10.34 15.17 1.80
C SER A 199 -10.96 13.89 1.24
N CYS A 200 -11.90 13.26 1.96
CA CYS A 200 -12.64 12.10 1.47
C CYS A 200 -13.52 12.45 0.27
N GLU A 201 -14.33 13.51 0.37
CA GLU A 201 -15.19 14.00 -0.70
C GLU A 201 -14.38 14.47 -1.91
N ASN A 202 -13.28 15.18 -1.65
CA ASN A 202 -12.35 15.62 -2.69
C ASN A 202 -11.81 14.43 -3.48
N GLU A 203 -11.22 13.44 -2.80
CA GLU A 203 -10.66 12.27 -3.47
C GLU A 203 -11.74 11.46 -4.20
N TRP A 204 -12.92 11.26 -3.59
CA TRP A 204 -14.06 10.62 -4.23
C TRP A 204 -14.43 11.32 -5.54
N LEU A 205 -14.61 12.65 -5.51
CA LEU A 205 -14.95 13.44 -6.69
C LEU A 205 -13.86 13.34 -7.76
N CYS A 206 -12.59 13.45 -7.40
CA CYS A 206 -11.47 13.29 -8.32
C CYS A 206 -11.47 11.92 -9.01
N LEU A 207 -11.73 10.83 -8.27
CA LEU A 207 -11.84 9.48 -8.83
C LEU A 207 -13.03 9.37 -9.80
N ARG A 208 -14.17 9.97 -9.46
CA ARG A 208 -15.36 10.00 -10.35
C ARG A 208 -15.08 10.76 -11.65
N ILE A 209 -14.41 11.91 -11.55
CA ILE A 209 -14.00 12.70 -12.72
C ILE A 209 -13.02 11.90 -13.58
N ALA A 210 -11.96 11.34 -12.99
CA ALA A 210 -10.98 10.54 -13.72
C ALA A 210 -11.62 9.32 -14.41
N LYS A 211 -12.57 8.65 -13.75
CA LYS A 211 -13.35 7.57 -14.36
C LYS A 211 -14.19 8.06 -15.55
N ALA A 212 -14.82 9.23 -15.45
CA ALA A 212 -15.58 9.83 -16.54
C ALA A 212 -14.70 10.18 -17.75
N PHE A 213 -13.43 10.53 -17.53
CA PHE A 213 -12.43 10.70 -18.59
C PHE A 213 -11.84 9.39 -19.13
N GLY A 214 -12.30 8.23 -18.63
CA GLY A 214 -11.87 6.91 -19.09
C GLY A 214 -10.56 6.40 -18.48
N PHE A 215 -10.06 7.02 -17.39
CA PHE A 215 -8.89 6.51 -16.69
C PHE A 215 -9.24 5.25 -15.88
N PRO A 216 -8.35 4.23 -15.86
CA PRO A 216 -8.52 3.08 -14.99
C PRO A 216 -8.21 3.47 -13.54
N VAL A 217 -9.25 3.76 -12.77
CA VAL A 217 -9.15 4.13 -11.35
C VAL A 217 -9.64 3.01 -10.44
N ALA A 218 -9.26 3.04 -9.16
CA ALA A 218 -9.85 2.17 -8.15
C ALA A 218 -11.34 2.50 -7.96
N GLN A 219 -12.14 1.49 -7.64
CA GLN A 219 -13.53 1.73 -7.23
C GLN A 219 -13.51 2.36 -5.84
N ALA A 220 -14.33 3.39 -5.65
CA ALA A 220 -14.39 4.09 -4.39
C ALA A 220 -15.80 4.56 -4.09
N GLU A 221 -16.19 4.44 -2.82
CA GLU A 221 -17.50 4.77 -2.30
C GLU A 221 -17.36 5.56 -1.01
N MET A 222 -18.31 6.47 -0.78
CA MET A 222 -18.40 7.21 0.47
C MET A 222 -19.36 6.47 1.40
N ALA A 223 -18.95 6.27 2.64
CA ALA A 223 -19.79 5.70 3.69
C ALA A 223 -19.71 6.56 4.95
N THR A 224 -20.66 6.37 5.86
CA THR A 224 -20.64 6.99 7.18
C THR A 224 -20.84 5.92 8.24
N PHE A 225 -19.93 5.87 9.21
CA PHE A 225 -20.02 4.98 10.37
C PHE A 225 -20.02 5.85 11.63
N GLY A 226 -21.09 5.78 12.42
CA GLY A 226 -21.33 6.74 13.50
C GLY A 226 -21.32 8.19 12.99
N ARG A 227 -20.34 8.98 13.45
CA ARG A 227 -20.16 10.39 13.03
C ARG A 227 -19.07 10.58 11.95
N LYS A 228 -18.42 9.51 11.51
CA LYS A 228 -17.26 9.60 10.61
C LYS A 228 -17.64 9.33 9.18
N LYS A 229 -17.32 10.29 8.31
CA LYS A 229 -17.28 10.05 6.87
C LYS A 229 -16.00 9.32 6.51
N VAL A 230 -16.11 8.30 5.66
CA VAL A 230 -14.99 7.47 5.23
C VAL A 230 -15.05 7.32 3.72
N LEU A 231 -13.88 7.40 3.09
CA LEU A 231 -13.71 6.98 1.71
C LEU A 231 -13.24 5.52 1.70
N ILE A 232 -14.08 4.63 1.19
CA ILE A 232 -13.79 3.21 1.04
C ILE A 232 -13.28 2.98 -0.38
N ILE A 233 -12.10 2.40 -0.53
CA ILE A 233 -11.43 2.16 -1.82
C ILE A 233 -11.17 0.67 -1.99
N GLU A 234 -11.67 0.08 -3.08
CA GLU A 234 -11.39 -1.30 -3.45
C GLU A 234 -9.91 -1.47 -3.80
N ARG A 235 -9.26 -2.44 -3.15
CA ARG A 235 -7.85 -2.76 -3.37
C ARG A 235 -7.66 -3.43 -4.73
N PHE A 236 -6.86 -2.81 -5.59
CA PHE A 236 -6.52 -3.35 -6.90
C PHE A 236 -5.33 -4.30 -6.87
N ASP A 237 -4.65 -4.43 -5.73
CA ASP A 237 -3.65 -5.46 -5.44
C ASP A 237 -4.28 -6.73 -4.82
N ARG A 238 -5.59 -6.89 -4.94
CA ARG A 238 -6.37 -8.02 -4.43
C ARG A 238 -7.32 -8.53 -5.51
N ARG A 239 -7.56 -9.83 -5.57
CA ARG A 239 -8.48 -10.42 -6.55
C ARG A 239 -9.05 -11.76 -6.08
N TRP A 240 -10.37 -11.90 -6.11
CA TRP A 240 -11.04 -13.17 -5.86
C TRP A 240 -10.66 -14.22 -6.92
N ALA A 241 -10.24 -15.39 -6.46
CA ALA A 241 -10.06 -16.57 -7.31
C ALA A 241 -11.42 -17.20 -7.63
N SER A 242 -11.51 -17.93 -8.74
CA SER A 242 -12.71 -18.72 -9.07
C SER A 242 -13.02 -19.79 -8.02
N SER A 243 -12.00 -20.27 -7.29
CA SER A 243 -12.12 -21.18 -6.16
C SER A 243 -12.57 -20.53 -4.85
N GLY A 244 -12.77 -19.20 -4.83
CA GLY A 244 -13.41 -18.51 -3.71
C GLY A 244 -12.47 -17.92 -2.65
N TRP A 245 -11.15 -17.98 -2.81
CA TRP A 245 -10.20 -17.30 -1.92
C TRP A 245 -9.74 -15.95 -2.50
N LEU A 246 -9.28 -15.05 -1.63
CA LEU A 246 -8.84 -13.71 -2.01
C LEU A 246 -7.33 -13.67 -2.23
N MET A 247 -6.90 -13.61 -3.50
CA MET A 247 -5.50 -13.57 -3.88
C MET A 247 -4.89 -12.20 -3.69
N ARG A 248 -3.61 -12.15 -3.27
CA ARG A 248 -2.80 -10.94 -3.33
C ARG A 248 -2.07 -10.86 -4.67
N LEU A 249 -2.07 -9.68 -5.29
CA LEU A 249 -1.37 -9.43 -6.54
C LEU A 249 -0.06 -8.70 -6.25
N PRO A 250 1.10 -9.20 -6.73
CA PRO A 250 2.37 -8.48 -6.58
C PRO A 250 2.29 -7.09 -7.17
N GLN A 251 2.64 -6.09 -6.37
CA GLN A 251 2.59 -4.68 -6.71
C GLN A 251 3.69 -3.96 -5.94
N GLU A 252 4.28 -2.96 -6.58
CA GLU A 252 5.22 -2.03 -5.96
C GLU A 252 4.97 -0.61 -6.53
N ASP A 253 5.41 0.41 -5.80
CA ASP A 253 5.41 1.79 -6.29
C ASP A 253 6.69 2.15 -7.07
N PHE A 254 6.75 3.37 -7.62
CA PHE A 254 7.92 3.83 -8.37
C PHE A 254 9.18 4.01 -7.51
N CYS A 255 9.05 4.35 -6.22
CA CYS A 255 10.21 4.44 -5.33
C CYS A 255 10.80 3.05 -5.12
N GLN A 256 9.98 2.05 -4.84
CA GLN A 256 10.38 0.65 -4.72
C GLN A 256 11.01 0.12 -6.01
N ALA A 257 10.35 0.34 -7.16
CA ALA A 257 10.83 -0.16 -8.44
C ALA A 257 12.19 0.46 -8.84
N LEU A 258 12.43 1.72 -8.47
CA LEU A 258 13.68 2.44 -8.74
C LEU A 258 14.70 2.33 -7.59
N GLY A 259 14.36 1.64 -6.49
CA GLY A 259 15.24 1.49 -5.33
C GLY A 259 15.46 2.78 -4.52
N VAL A 260 14.56 3.75 -4.62
CA VAL A 260 14.62 5.07 -3.98
C VAL A 260 14.03 5.02 -2.56
N SER A 261 14.65 5.76 -1.64
CA SER A 261 14.17 5.91 -0.27
C SER A 261 12.81 6.63 -0.23
N PRO A 262 11.87 6.23 0.65
CA PRO A 262 10.59 6.93 0.81
C PRO A 262 10.75 8.41 1.16
N ALA A 263 11.85 8.79 1.83
CA ALA A 263 12.15 10.18 2.17
C ALA A 263 12.40 11.07 0.93
N LEU A 264 12.77 10.46 -0.19
CA LEU A 264 13.06 11.12 -1.47
C LEU A 264 11.95 10.84 -2.49
N LYS A 265 10.69 10.73 -2.07
CA LYS A 265 9.58 10.47 -3.01
C LYS A 265 9.26 11.64 -3.95
N TYR A 266 9.57 12.87 -3.55
CA TYR A 266 9.25 14.08 -4.32
C TYR A 266 10.41 14.47 -5.23
N GLU A 267 10.12 14.74 -6.51
CA GLU A 267 11.10 15.22 -7.50
C GLU A 267 11.83 16.49 -7.02
N SER A 268 11.12 17.40 -6.34
CA SER A 268 11.71 18.61 -5.74
C SER A 268 12.78 18.35 -4.68
N HIS A 269 12.80 17.14 -4.10
CA HIS A 269 13.81 16.71 -3.13
C HIS A 269 14.82 15.73 -3.76
N GLY A 270 14.87 15.61 -5.08
CA GLY A 270 15.75 14.67 -5.80
C GLY A 270 15.16 13.27 -6.00
N GLY A 271 13.84 13.13 -5.81
CA GLY A 271 13.09 11.91 -6.11
C GLY A 271 12.84 11.65 -7.59
N PRO A 272 12.24 10.50 -7.93
CA PRO A 272 11.98 10.14 -9.31
C PRO A 272 10.94 11.04 -9.96
N GLY A 273 11.26 11.52 -11.16
CA GLY A 273 10.40 12.37 -11.97
C GLY A 273 9.59 11.60 -13.02
N ILE A 274 8.87 12.35 -13.86
CA ILE A 274 8.15 11.77 -15.01
C ILE A 274 9.12 11.05 -15.95
N ALA A 275 10.32 11.58 -16.18
CA ALA A 275 11.31 10.99 -17.07
C ALA A 275 11.75 9.59 -16.59
N ASP A 276 12.01 9.43 -15.29
CA ASP A 276 12.41 8.16 -14.68
C ASP A 276 11.28 7.13 -14.75
N ALA A 277 10.06 7.55 -14.38
CA ALA A 277 8.86 6.72 -14.49
C ALA A 277 8.64 6.24 -15.94
N MET A 278 8.76 7.14 -16.92
CA MET A 278 8.62 6.79 -18.34
C MET A 278 9.71 5.83 -18.81
N LYS A 279 10.96 6.01 -18.37
CA LYS A 279 12.07 5.10 -18.67
C LYS A 279 11.80 3.69 -18.16
N LEU A 280 11.28 3.56 -16.93
CA LEU A 280 10.86 2.28 -16.37
C LEU A 280 9.73 1.65 -17.20
N LEU A 281 8.71 2.44 -17.55
CA LEU A 281 7.54 1.99 -18.29
C LEU A 281 7.86 1.51 -19.72
N LEU A 282 8.99 1.91 -20.32
CA LEU A 282 9.45 1.35 -21.60
C LEU A 282 9.73 -0.15 -21.54
N GLY A 283 9.99 -0.71 -20.37
CA GLY A 283 10.14 -2.17 -20.16
C GLY A 283 8.82 -2.93 -20.02
N SER A 284 7.68 -2.24 -19.99
CA SER A 284 6.38 -2.88 -19.82
C SER A 284 5.87 -3.56 -21.09
N ALA A 285 4.92 -4.49 -20.93
CA ALA A 285 4.20 -5.13 -22.04
C ALA A 285 3.49 -4.13 -22.98
N TRP A 286 3.34 -2.86 -22.55
CA TRP A 286 2.66 -1.80 -23.28
C TRP A 286 3.62 -0.83 -24.00
N ARG A 287 4.91 -1.17 -24.12
CA ARG A 287 5.96 -0.31 -24.71
C ARG A 287 5.52 0.43 -25.98
N GLY A 288 4.87 -0.27 -26.92
CA GLY A 288 4.42 0.32 -28.19
C GLY A 288 3.38 1.44 -28.02
N ARG A 289 2.51 1.34 -27.02
CA ARG A 289 1.52 2.39 -26.70
C ARG A 289 2.15 3.56 -25.96
N ILE A 290 3.07 3.28 -25.03
CA ILE A 290 3.77 4.30 -24.24
C ILE A 290 4.69 5.15 -25.14
N ALA A 291 5.44 4.52 -26.04
CA ALA A 291 6.28 5.21 -27.01
C ALA A 291 5.46 6.08 -28.00
N SER A 292 4.22 5.68 -28.31
CA SER A 292 3.34 6.48 -29.17
C SER A 292 2.77 7.72 -28.47
N CYS A 293 2.61 7.67 -27.14
CA CYS A 293 2.08 8.76 -26.33
C CYS A 293 3.12 9.87 -26.10
N SER A 294 4.42 9.53 -26.07
CA SER A 294 5.50 10.53 -26.00
C SER A 294 5.74 11.27 -27.32
N LEU A 295 5.30 10.70 -28.45
CA LEU A 295 5.53 11.25 -29.80
C LEU A 295 4.33 12.03 -30.37
N ARG A 296 3.12 11.95 -29.80
CA ARG A 296 1.94 12.67 -30.32
C ARG A 296 1.26 13.52 -29.23
N ARG A 297 1.39 14.84 -29.33
CA ARG A 297 0.58 15.85 -28.62
C ARG A 297 -0.91 15.88 -29.05
N ARG A 298 -1.54 14.74 -29.38
CA ARG A 298 -2.97 14.70 -29.73
C ARG A 298 -3.67 13.48 -29.14
N SER A 299 -4.83 13.77 -28.54
CA SER A 299 -5.82 12.89 -27.92
C SER A 299 -5.87 11.45 -28.44
N CYS A 300 -5.65 10.49 -27.55
CA CYS A 300 -6.09 9.12 -27.75
C CYS A 300 -7.10 8.77 -26.64
N SER A 301 -8.38 8.95 -26.96
CA SER A 301 -9.50 8.35 -26.27
C SER A 301 -9.67 6.90 -26.73
N GLY A 302 -9.75 5.98 -25.78
CA GLY A 302 -10.15 4.59 -26.03
C GLY A 302 -9.01 3.66 -26.42
N CYS A 303 -8.57 2.83 -25.47
CA CYS A 303 -8.23 1.40 -25.60
C CYS A 303 -7.35 0.97 -24.41
N TRP A 304 -7.92 0.31 -23.39
CA TRP A 304 -7.16 -0.36 -22.32
C TRP A 304 -7.85 -1.67 -21.89
N PRO A 305 -7.25 -2.85 -22.11
CA PRO A 305 -7.42 -4.05 -21.28
C PRO A 305 -6.10 -4.44 -20.54
N PRO A 306 -6.10 -5.40 -19.59
CA PRO A 306 -5.28 -5.32 -18.38
C PRO A 306 -3.96 -6.12 -18.42
N LEU A 307 -2.86 -5.49 -18.00
CA LEU A 307 -1.69 -6.13 -17.38
C LEU A 307 -0.85 -5.07 -16.64
N MET A 308 -0.60 -5.35 -15.35
CA MET A 308 -0.24 -4.40 -14.30
C MET A 308 1.25 -4.08 -14.25
N VAL A 309 1.61 -2.89 -14.76
CA VAL A 309 2.42 -1.92 -14.01
C VAL A 309 1.47 -0.76 -13.75
N THR A 310 0.49 -0.96 -12.86
CA THR A 310 -0.52 0.07 -12.62
C THR A 310 -0.07 0.99 -11.51
N GLY A 311 0.60 2.08 -11.89
CA GLY A 311 0.39 3.35 -11.20
C GLY A 311 -1.07 3.76 -11.39
N ARG A 312 -1.99 3.16 -10.61
CA ARG A 312 -3.32 3.76 -10.42
C ARG A 312 -3.06 5.00 -9.58
N ILE A 313 -3.30 6.16 -10.19
CA ILE A 313 -3.11 7.48 -9.60
C ILE A 313 -3.95 7.54 -8.32
N SER A 314 -3.32 7.43 -7.15
CA SER A 314 -3.85 8.06 -5.94
C SER A 314 -3.46 9.52 -6.06
N ALA A 315 -4.43 10.40 -6.28
CA ALA A 315 -4.20 11.81 -6.49
C ALA A 315 -3.56 12.43 -5.23
N CYS A 316 -2.24 12.62 -5.24
CA CYS A 316 -1.59 13.63 -4.40
C CYS A 316 -1.68 14.95 -5.17
N LEU A 317 -2.81 15.64 -5.08
CA LEU A 317 -2.88 17.06 -5.40
C LEU A 317 -2.39 17.83 -4.19
N SER A 318 -1.10 18.15 -4.15
CA SER A 318 -0.61 19.25 -3.32
C SER A 318 0.28 20.20 -4.11
N SER A 319 -0.02 21.48 -3.93
CA SER A 319 0.68 22.69 -4.36
C SER A 319 0.53 23.15 -5.83
N ARG A 320 -0.18 24.29 -5.94
CA ARG A 320 -0.32 25.26 -7.06
C ARG A 320 -1.40 24.98 -8.11
N ILE A 321 -2.66 25.17 -7.70
CA ILE A 321 -3.70 25.66 -8.62
C ILE A 321 -3.86 27.16 -8.34
N PRO A 322 -3.52 28.08 -9.26
CA PRO A 322 -3.85 29.50 -9.10
C PRO A 322 -5.37 29.70 -9.20
N PRO A 323 -5.94 30.74 -8.56
CA PRO A 323 -7.38 30.92 -8.51
C PRO A 323 -7.94 31.16 -9.92
N PHE A 324 -8.74 30.23 -10.43
CA PHE A 324 -9.53 30.44 -11.62
C PHE A 324 -10.76 31.28 -11.25
N ALA A 325 -10.77 32.53 -11.70
CA ALA A 325 -11.94 33.40 -11.65
C ALA A 325 -13.01 32.86 -12.60
N TRP A 326 -14.20 32.59 -12.08
CA TRP A 326 -15.38 32.29 -12.88
C TRP A 326 -15.87 33.56 -13.60
N PRO A 327 -16.13 33.53 -14.92
CA PRO A 327 -16.96 34.56 -15.53
C PRO A 327 -18.40 34.39 -15.04
N ARG A 328 -18.95 35.45 -14.45
CA ARG A 328 -20.38 35.56 -14.16
C ARG A 328 -21.15 35.42 -15.49
N CYS A 329 -21.99 34.40 -15.62
CA CYS A 329 -23.10 34.48 -16.56
C CYS A 329 -24.28 35.12 -15.82
N THR A 330 -24.53 36.38 -16.13
CA THR A 330 -25.84 37.02 -15.91
C THR A 330 -26.86 36.37 -16.84
N THR A 331 -28.02 36.02 -16.26
CA THR A 331 -29.33 35.67 -16.85
C THR A 331 -29.40 35.49 -18.36
#